data_AF-A0A9D6R5M3-F1
#
_entry.id   AF-A0A9D6R5M3-F1
#
_cell.length_a   1.000
_cell.length_b   1.000
_cell.length_c   1.000
_cell.angle_alpha   90.00
_cell.angle_beta   90.00
_cell.angle_gamma   90.00
#
_symmetry.space_group_name_H-M   'P 1'
#
loop_
_entity.id
_entity.type
_entity.pdbx_description
1 polymer ?
#
loop_
_entity_poly.entity_id
_entity_poly.type
_entity_poly.pdbx_seq_one_letter_code
_entity_poly.pdbx_strand_id
1 'polypeptide(L)' 'MKITKDMIVEDVLTKYPETLGIFVKQGHCFGLLANPVARKSLAKLVTIGQACKLHFIDLEKLLKELSEVIEKQGGKE' A
#
# COMPACT_ATOMS: atom_id res chain seq x y z
N MET A 1 9.79 -2.92 -10.62
CA MET A 1 9.43 -1.50 -10.36
C MET A 1 9.61 -1.22 -8.88
N LYS A 2 10.05 -0.02 -8.46
CA LYS A 2 10.42 0.24 -7.05
C LYS A 2 9.41 1.17 -6.37
N ILE A 3 8.57 0.62 -5.51
CA ILE A 3 7.71 1.40 -4.60
C ILE A 3 8.61 2.01 -3.53
N THR A 4 8.36 3.27 -3.17
CA THR A 4 9.10 3.94 -2.09
C THR A 4 8.15 4.43 -1.01
N LYS A 5 8.68 4.60 0.21
CA LYS A 5 7.93 5.07 1.38
C LYS A 5 7.35 6.48 1.25
N ASP A 6 7.91 7.28 0.35
CA ASP A 6 7.49 8.65 0.07
C ASP A 6 6.25 8.69 -0.83
N MET A 7 5.95 7.59 -1.51
CA MET A 7 4.76 7.50 -2.35
C MET A 7 3.48 7.57 -1.51
N ILE A 8 2.55 8.34 -2.04
CA ILE A 8 1.18 8.42 -1.55
C ILE A 8 0.49 7.08 -1.79
N VAL A 9 -0.24 6.61 -0.79
CA VAL A 9 -0.91 5.31 -0.85
C VAL A 9 -1.94 5.29 -2.00
N GLU A 10 -2.64 6.41 -2.25
CA GLU A 10 -3.55 6.57 -3.39
C GLU A 10 -2.86 6.35 -4.75
N ASP A 11 -1.68 6.94 -4.98
CA ASP A 11 -0.96 6.82 -6.26
C ASP A 11 -0.57 5.37 -6.51
N VAL A 12 -0.10 4.68 -5.47
CA VAL A 12 0.25 3.26 -5.52
C VAL A 12 -0.97 2.38 -5.78
N LEU A 13 -2.08 2.64 -5.09
CA LEU A 13 -3.33 1.89 -5.30
C LEU A 13 -3.95 2.15 -6.67
N THR A 14 -3.75 3.36 -7.23
CA THR A 14 -4.22 3.73 -8.56
C THR A 14 -3.39 3.05 -9.65
N LYS A 15 -2.05 3.02 -9.49
CA LYS A 15 -1.15 2.33 -10.41
C LYS A 15 -1.20 0.81 -10.30
N TYR A 16 -1.35 0.29 -9.08
CA TYR A 16 -1.28 -1.13 -8.74
C TYR A 16 -2.45 -1.52 -7.83
N PRO A 17 -3.67 -1.67 -8.36
CA PRO A 17 -4.86 -1.98 -7.54
C PRO A 17 -4.75 -3.33 -6.80
N GLU A 18 -3.93 -4.25 -7.30
CA GLU A 18 -3.56 -5.52 -6.67
C GLU A 18 -2.88 -5.36 -5.31
N THR A 19 -2.14 -4.27 -5.09
CA THR A 19 -1.45 -4.01 -3.83
C THR A 19 -2.42 -3.76 -2.68
N LEU A 20 -3.68 -3.41 -2.99
CA LEU A 20 -4.75 -3.25 -2.01
C LEU A 20 -4.89 -4.49 -1.11
N GLY A 21 -4.75 -5.69 -1.67
CA GLY A 21 -4.83 -6.93 -0.90
C GLY A 21 -3.74 -7.04 0.17
N ILE A 22 -2.54 -6.53 -0.11
CA ILE A 22 -1.42 -6.49 0.85
C ILE A 22 -1.67 -5.44 1.92
N PHE A 23 -2.11 -4.24 1.54
CA PHE A 23 -2.48 -3.20 2.50
C PHE A 23 -3.58 -3.70 3.45
N VAL A 24 -4.69 -4.21 2.92
CA VAL A 24 -5.80 -4.72 3.73
C VAL A 24 -5.39 -5.90 4.60
N LYS A 25 -4.47 -6.78 4.14
CA LYS A 25 -3.88 -7.85 4.96
C LYS A 25 -3.14 -7.34 6.19
N GLN A 26 -2.52 -6.17 6.13
CA GLN A 26 -1.87 -5.55 7.30
C GLN A 26 -2.89 -5.05 8.33
N GLY A 27 -4.19 -4.99 7.98
CA GLY A 27 -5.33 -4.93 8.90
C GLY A 27 -5.49 -3.64 9.70
N HIS A 28 -4.55 -3.34 10.59
CA HIS A 28 -4.68 -2.28 11.60
C HIS A 28 -4.53 -0.86 11.03
N CYS A 29 -3.64 -0.65 10.06
CA CYS A 29 -3.42 0.66 9.47
C CYS A 29 -4.35 0.92 8.27
N PHE A 30 -4.54 -0.11 7.46
CA PHE A 30 -5.21 0.01 6.18
C PHE A 30 -6.60 -0.64 6.15
N GLY A 31 -7.12 -1.11 7.29
CA GLY A 31 -8.51 -1.57 7.39
C GLY A 31 -9.50 -0.50 6.98
N LEU A 32 -9.21 0.77 7.26
CA LEU A 32 -10.00 1.91 6.77
C LEU A 32 -9.91 2.09 5.24
N LEU A 33 -8.83 1.62 4.61
CA LEU A 33 -8.72 1.62 3.14
C LEU A 33 -9.60 0.55 2.48
N ALA A 34 -10.12 -0.43 3.23
CA ALA A 34 -11.11 -1.36 2.71
C ALA A 34 -12.41 -0.64 2.35
N ASN A 35 -12.72 0.49 3.01
CA ASN A 35 -13.85 1.33 2.64
C ASN A 35 -13.42 2.30 1.52
N PRO A 36 -14.05 2.24 0.32
CA PRO A 36 -13.65 3.07 -0.82
C PRO A 36 -13.77 4.57 -0.56
N VAL A 37 -14.68 5.00 0.30
CA VAL A 37 -14.86 6.42 0.65
C VAL A 37 -13.73 6.90 1.55
N ALA A 38 -13.43 6.15 2.61
CA ALA A 38 -12.32 6.47 3.51
C ALA A 38 -10.98 6.36 2.79
N ARG A 39 -10.80 5.37 1.91
CA ARG A 39 -9.63 5.23 1.04
C ARG A 39 -9.38 6.49 0.22
N LYS A 40 -10.39 7.01 -0.47
CA LYS A 40 -10.24 8.18 -1.34
C LYS A 40 -9.93 9.47 -0.57
N SER A 41 -10.14 9.49 0.74
CA SER A 41 -9.83 10.64 1.59
C SER A 41 -8.51 10.47 2.34
N LEU A 42 -8.29 9.33 2.97
CA LEU A 42 -7.10 9.04 3.78
C LEU A 42 -5.88 8.66 2.93
N ALA A 43 -6.06 7.88 1.87
CA ALA A 43 -4.93 7.39 1.06
C ALA A 43 -4.16 8.50 0.34
N LYS A 44 -4.78 9.66 0.13
CA LYS A 44 -4.15 10.86 -0.45
C LYS A 44 -3.53 11.80 0.59
N LEU A 45 -3.84 11.62 1.87
CA LEU A 45 -3.31 12.44 2.96
C LEU A 45 -2.09 11.81 3.63
N VAL A 46 -1.84 10.51 3.39
CA VAL A 46 -0.75 9.76 4.03
C VAL A 46 0.11 9.06 2.99
N THR A 47 1.43 9.05 3.24
CA THR A 47 2.37 8.21 2.50
C THR A 47 2.49 6.82 3.13
N ILE A 48 3.02 5.85 2.38
CA ILE A 48 3.28 4.49 2.90
C ILE A 48 4.15 4.55 4.17
N GLY A 49 5.14 5.45 4.18
CA GLY A 49 6.03 5.64 5.32
C GLY A 49 5.33 6.20 6.55
N GLN A 50 4.45 7.19 6.38
CA GLN A 50 3.68 7.74 7.47
C GLN A 50 2.68 6.72 8.03
N ALA A 51 1.98 6.01 7.16
CA ALA A 51 1.06 4.95 7.55
C ALA A 51 1.76 3.86 8.38
N CYS A 52 2.94 3.39 7.93
CA CYS A 52 3.73 2.42 8.70
C CYS A 52 4.20 2.95 10.04
N LYS A 53 4.67 4.21 10.08
CA LYS A 53 5.17 4.84 11.31
C LYS A 53 4.08 5.00 12.37
N LEU A 54 2.84 5.32 11.96
CA LEU A 54 1.71 5.50 12.86
C LEU A 54 1.26 4.21 13.55
N HIS A 55 1.44 3.07 12.88
CA HIS A 55 0.95 1.76 13.34
C HIS A 55 2.06 0.76 13.66
N PHE A 56 3.31 1.21 13.76
CA PHE A 56 4.48 0.35 13.99
C PHE A 56 4.55 -0.84 13.01
N ILE A 57 4.21 -0.60 11.75
CA ILE A 57 4.32 -1.60 10.69
C ILE A 57 5.74 -1.57 10.15
N ASP A 58 6.28 -2.76 9.88
CA ASP A 58 7.59 -2.93 9.29
C ASP A 58 7.57 -2.48 7.82
N LEU A 59 8.04 -1.25 7.61
CA LEU A 59 8.07 -0.60 6.30
C LEU A 59 8.83 -1.45 5.27
N GLU A 60 9.99 -1.98 5.64
CA GLU A 60 10.84 -2.74 4.73
C GLU A 60 10.13 -4.02 4.28
N LYS A 61 9.50 -4.72 5.23
CA LYS A 61 8.67 -5.89 4.91
C LYS A 61 7.50 -5.53 4.00
N LEU A 62 6.79 -4.44 4.26
CA LEU A 62 5.67 -4.00 3.43
C LEU A 62 6.13 -3.65 2.01
N LEU A 63 7.19 -2.85 1.87
CA LEU A 63 7.74 -2.47 0.57
C LEU A 63 8.20 -3.69 -0.23
N LYS A 64 8.78 -4.69 0.45
CA LYS A 64 9.17 -5.96 -0.17
C LYS A 64 7.96 -6.74 -0.68
N GLU A 65 6.92 -6.90 0.13
CA GLU A 65 5.69 -7.60 -0.32
C GLU A 65 4.99 -6.85 -1.46
N LEU A 66 4.92 -5.52 -1.40
CA LEU A 66 4.36 -4.70 -2.47
C LEU A 66 5.14 -4.90 -3.78
N SER A 67 6.47 -4.86 -3.72
CA SER A 67 7.32 -5.09 -4.89
C SER A 67 7.16 -6.51 -5.43
N GLU A 68 7.12 -7.52 -4.56
CA GLU A 68 6.95 -8.92 -4.98
C GLU A 68 5.61 -9.16 -5.68
N VAL A 69 4.52 -8.57 -5.18
CA VAL A 69 3.20 -8.67 -5.83
C VAL A 69 3.20 -8.03 -7.21
N ILE A 70 3.77 -6.82 -7.32
CA ILE A 70 3.87 -6.10 -8.60
C ILE A 70 4.70 -6.90 -9.62
N GLU A 71 5.79 -7.53 -9.18
CA GLU A 71 6.61 -8.38 -10.04
C GLU A 71 5.89 -9.68 -10.43
N LYS A 72 5.15 -10.31 -9.51
CA LYS A 72 4.37 -11.53 -9.79
C LYS A 72 3.21 -11.29 -10.76
N GLN A 73 2.55 -10.15 -10.69
CA GLN A 73 1.44 -9.80 -11.58
C GLN A 73 1.92 -9.21 -12.91
N GLY A 74 3.02 -8.47 -12.91
CA GLY A 74 3.67 -8.00 -14.13
C GLY A 74 4.38 -9.11 -14.92
N GLY A 75 4.65 -10.26 -14.27
CA GLY A 75 5.33 -11.43 -14.85
C GLY A 75 4.42 -12.60 -15.24
N LYS A 76 3.12 -12.38 -15.47
CA LYS A 76 2.32 -13.33 -16.26
C LYS A 76 2.62 -13.13 -17.74
N GLU A 77 3.77 -13.67 -18.17
CA GLU A 77 4.01 -14.06 -19.57
C GLU A 77 3.43 -15.46 -19.82
#